data_AF-A0A1V3WR19-F1
#
_entry.id   AF-A0A1V3WR19-F1
#
_cell.length_a   1.000
_cell.length_b   1.000
_cell.length_c   1.000
_cell.angle_alpha   90.00
_cell.angle_beta   90.00
_cell.angle_gamma   90.00
#
_symmetry.space_group_name_H-M   'P 1'
#
loop_
_entity.id
_entity.type
_entity.pdbx_description
1 polymer ?
#
loop_
_entity_poly.entity_id
_entity_poly.type
_entity_poly.pdbx_seq_one_letter_code
_entity_poly.pdbx_strand_id
1 'polypeptide(L)'
;MSDRLRLALDAELCAAVTGEPGPLAHPGLVCNVAIGQSTLVTQRVKANLFYRGLTFHRFPVIGDTVYTRTEVVGLRANTAKPGRAPTGLAALRMTTVDQADRLVLDFYRCAMLPAGPDWRPDGTPDNDLSSIGAGVTGPAVDPPAAGTPRCSGGGCPVRTSTPALRVRSCTAPPIWSAAPPSWPGSP
;
A
#
# COMPACT_ATOMS: atom_id res chain seq x y z
N MET A 1 2.62 6.43 -15.86
CA MET A 1 1.60 5.62 -16.55
C MET A 1 0.38 6.50 -16.69
N SER A 2 -0.07 6.75 -17.93
CA SER A 2 -1.25 7.58 -18.20
C SER A 2 -2.50 6.70 -18.00
N ASP A 3 -3.52 7.26 -17.35
CA ASP A 3 -4.81 6.60 -17.13
C ASP A 3 -5.93 7.51 -17.66
N ARG A 4 -7.05 6.90 -18.09
CA ARG A 4 -8.23 7.55 -18.67
C ARG A 4 -9.49 7.34 -17.82
N LEU A 5 -9.34 6.97 -16.54
CA LEU A 5 -10.44 6.82 -15.62
C LEU A 5 -11.23 8.14 -15.48
N ARG A 6 -12.42 8.20 -16.08
CA ARG A 6 -13.23 9.43 -16.17
C ARG A 6 -13.53 10.04 -14.81
N LEU A 7 -13.86 9.21 -13.81
CA LEU A 7 -14.16 9.68 -12.45
C LEU A 7 -12.97 10.36 -11.75
N ALA A 8 -11.74 10.06 -12.15
CA ALA A 8 -10.55 10.71 -11.62
C ALA A 8 -10.11 11.93 -12.47
N LEU A 9 -10.76 12.18 -13.61
CA LEU A 9 -10.42 13.25 -14.56
C LEU A 9 -11.51 14.33 -14.66
N ASP A 10 -12.74 14.03 -14.27
CA ASP A 10 -13.90 14.91 -14.34
C ASP A 10 -14.56 15.02 -12.96
N ALA A 11 -14.38 16.17 -12.31
CA ALA A 11 -14.88 16.41 -10.96
C ALA A 11 -16.41 16.54 -10.91
N GLU A 12 -17.05 17.06 -11.97
CA GLU A 12 -18.50 17.19 -12.03
C GLU A 12 -19.15 15.81 -12.20
N LEU A 13 -18.62 14.98 -13.10
CA LEU A 13 -19.05 13.61 -13.26
C LEU A 13 -18.81 12.79 -11.98
N CYS A 14 -17.66 12.98 -11.33
CA CYS A 14 -17.37 12.34 -10.06
C CYS A 14 -18.41 12.69 -9.01
N ALA A 15 -18.68 13.98 -8.78
CA ALA A 15 -19.66 14.42 -7.80
C ALA A 15 -21.07 13.88 -8.12
N ALA A 16 -21.47 13.85 -9.39
CA ALA A 16 -22.77 13.32 -9.81
C ALA A 16 -22.90 11.80 -9.58
N VAL A 17 -21.81 11.03 -9.69
CA VAL A 17 -21.82 9.57 -9.55
C VAL A 17 -21.62 9.12 -8.11
N THR A 18 -20.69 9.74 -7.39
CA THR A 18 -20.29 9.30 -6.04
C THR A 18 -20.95 10.09 -4.92
N GLY A 19 -21.44 11.31 -5.20
CA GLY A 19 -21.94 12.22 -4.17
C GLY A 19 -20.85 12.76 -3.22
N GLU A 20 -19.57 12.49 -3.52
CA GLU A 20 -18.46 12.88 -2.66
C GLU A 20 -18.12 14.37 -2.79
N PRO A 21 -17.58 15.00 -1.72
CA PRO A 21 -17.34 16.45 -1.67
C PRO A 21 -16.12 16.91 -2.49
N GLY A 22 -15.38 16.00 -3.12
CA GLY A 22 -14.18 16.32 -3.88
C GLY A 22 -13.86 15.29 -4.97
N PRO A 23 -12.87 15.59 -5.84
CA PRO A 23 -12.46 14.70 -6.92
C PRO A 23 -11.95 13.36 -6.39
N LEU A 24 -12.28 12.26 -7.07
CA LEU A 24 -11.79 10.93 -6.70
C LEU A 24 -10.26 10.88 -6.78
N ALA A 25 -9.60 10.38 -5.74
CA ALA A 25 -8.19 10.06 -5.83
C ALA A 25 -8.00 8.86 -6.76
N HIS A 26 -7.07 8.99 -7.70
CA HIS A 26 -6.81 7.93 -8.67
C HIS A 26 -6.41 6.61 -7.97
N PRO A 27 -7.06 5.47 -8.24
CA PRO A 27 -6.77 4.21 -7.53
C PRO A 27 -5.29 3.79 -7.62
N GLY A 28 -4.67 3.98 -8.79
CA GLY A 28 -3.24 3.75 -8.96
C GLY A 28 -2.37 4.67 -8.09
N LEU A 29 -2.78 5.93 -7.87
CA LEU A 29 -2.08 6.83 -6.96
C LEU A 29 -2.19 6.34 -5.51
N VAL A 30 -3.39 5.96 -5.07
CA VAL A 30 -3.63 5.46 -3.70
C VAL A 30 -2.80 4.19 -3.45
N CYS A 31 -2.78 3.26 -4.40
CA CYS A 31 -1.96 2.05 -4.31
C CYS A 31 -0.47 2.38 -4.23
N ASN A 32 0.02 3.29 -5.08
CA ASN A 32 1.43 3.70 -5.08
C ASN A 32 1.83 4.35 -3.75
N VAL A 33 0.96 5.17 -3.17
CA VAL A 33 1.20 5.79 -1.84
C VAL A 33 1.24 4.72 -0.76
N ALA A 34 0.25 3.81 -0.71
CA ALA A 34 0.20 2.75 0.30
C ALA A 34 1.42 1.81 0.21
N ILE A 35 1.77 1.37 -1.01
CA ILE A 35 2.96 0.54 -1.25
C ILE A 35 4.22 1.31 -0.86
N GLY A 36 4.34 2.57 -1.28
CA GLY A 36 5.45 3.45 -0.95
C GLY A 36 5.68 3.58 0.56
N GLN A 37 4.62 3.86 1.33
CA GLN A 37 4.67 3.93 2.79
C GLN A 37 5.15 2.62 3.43
N SER A 38 4.78 1.46 2.86
CA SER A 38 5.18 0.15 3.37
C SER A 38 6.65 -0.19 3.12
N THR A 39 7.36 0.55 2.27
CA THR A 39 8.76 0.23 1.89
C THR A 39 9.78 0.57 2.97
N LEU A 40 9.43 1.34 3.99
CA LEU A 40 10.31 1.68 5.12
C LEU A 40 10.91 0.43 5.79
N VAL A 41 10.10 -0.61 5.96
CA VAL A 41 10.54 -1.89 6.57
C VAL A 41 11.28 -2.81 5.59
N THR A 42 11.35 -2.46 4.31
CA THR A 42 11.98 -3.30 3.28
C THR A 42 12.97 -2.56 2.40
N GLN A 43 13.69 -1.56 2.93
CA GLN A 43 14.70 -0.83 2.15
C GLN A 43 15.79 -1.72 1.54
N ARG A 44 16.08 -2.86 2.18
CA ARG A 44 17.07 -3.85 1.70
C ARG A 44 16.45 -4.98 0.87
N VAL A 45 15.22 -4.82 0.40
CA VAL A 45 14.52 -5.85 -0.38
C VAL A 45 15.28 -6.16 -1.66
N LYS A 46 15.48 -7.45 -1.92
CA LYS A 46 16.02 -7.94 -3.19
C LYS A 46 14.94 -8.07 -4.25
N ALA A 47 13.76 -8.54 -3.85
CA ALA A 47 12.61 -8.70 -4.74
C ALA A 47 11.31 -8.70 -3.93
N ASN A 48 10.22 -8.24 -4.53
CA ASN A 48 8.88 -8.49 -4.02
C ASN A 48 8.22 -9.56 -4.89
N LEU A 49 7.88 -10.69 -4.29
CA LEU A 49 7.49 -11.90 -5.02
C LEU A 49 6.02 -11.88 -5.42
N PHE A 50 5.16 -11.23 -4.63
CA PHE A 50 3.76 -11.07 -4.96
C PHE A 50 3.13 -9.90 -4.21
N TYR A 51 2.02 -9.41 -4.75
CA TYR A 51 1.00 -8.66 -4.03
C TYR A 51 -0.31 -9.46 -4.09
N ARG A 52 -1.02 -9.60 -2.96
CA ARG A 52 -2.27 -10.37 -2.87
C ARG A 52 -3.32 -9.58 -2.09
N GLY A 53 -4.59 -9.76 -2.48
CA GLY A 53 -5.72 -9.13 -1.78
C GLY A 53 -5.77 -7.62 -1.91
N LEU A 54 -5.27 -7.04 -3.01
CA LEU A 54 -5.34 -5.60 -3.22
C LEU A 54 -6.78 -5.19 -3.56
N THR A 55 -7.60 -4.96 -2.52
CA THR A 55 -9.00 -4.59 -2.69
C THR A 55 -9.31 -3.29 -1.98
N PHE A 56 -9.99 -2.39 -2.70
CA PHE A 56 -10.46 -1.12 -2.16
C PHE A 56 -11.70 -1.35 -1.29
N HIS A 57 -11.63 -0.94 -0.03
CA HIS A 57 -12.77 -0.88 0.88
C HIS A 57 -13.49 0.46 0.83
N ARG A 58 -12.76 1.51 0.43
CA ARG A 58 -13.27 2.86 0.15
C ARG A 58 -12.39 3.50 -0.91
N PHE A 59 -12.94 4.46 -1.63
CA PHE A 59 -12.19 5.26 -2.59
C PHE A 59 -11.96 6.66 -2.01
N PRO A 60 -10.71 7.00 -1.60
CA PRO A 60 -10.40 8.32 -1.08
C PRO A 60 -10.66 9.43 -2.09
N VAL A 61 -10.93 10.63 -1.62
CA VAL A 61 -10.96 11.84 -2.43
C VAL A 61 -9.70 12.67 -2.25
N ILE A 62 -9.43 13.53 -3.22
CA ILE A 62 -8.33 14.47 -3.14
C ILE A 62 -8.54 15.41 -1.94
N GLY A 63 -7.57 15.43 -1.03
CA GLY A 63 -7.65 16.13 0.26
C GLY A 63 -7.64 15.20 1.47
N ASP A 64 -8.00 13.93 1.28
CA ASP A 64 -7.89 12.91 2.33
C ASP A 64 -6.42 12.68 2.73
N THR A 65 -6.25 12.18 3.95
CA THR A 65 -4.95 11.73 4.46
C THR A 65 -4.98 10.23 4.63
N VAL A 66 -3.97 9.54 4.11
CA VAL A 66 -3.86 8.08 4.27
C VAL A 66 -2.64 7.68 5.10
N TYR A 67 -2.85 6.61 5.87
CA TYR A 67 -1.89 6.04 6.81
C TYR A 67 -1.79 4.55 6.56
N THR A 68 -0.58 4.04 6.33
CA THR A 68 -0.36 2.60 6.11
C THR A 68 0.44 2.02 7.27
N ARG A 69 -0.16 1.06 7.97
CA ARG A 69 0.51 0.18 8.94
C ARG A 69 1.03 -1.05 8.21
N THR A 70 2.28 -1.43 8.48
CA THR A 70 2.88 -2.65 7.92
C THR A 70 3.23 -3.62 9.04
N GLU A 71 2.80 -4.87 8.92
CA GLU A 71 2.99 -5.91 9.92
C GLU A 71 3.67 -7.13 9.31
N VAL A 72 4.62 -7.72 10.03
CA VAL A 72 5.21 -9.01 9.65
C VAL A 72 4.26 -10.12 10.10
N VAL A 73 3.66 -10.82 9.15
CA VAL A 73 2.70 -11.90 9.40
C VAL A 73 3.30 -13.29 9.19
N GLY A 74 4.51 -13.36 8.63
CA GLY A 74 5.25 -14.62 8.51
C GLY A 74 6.68 -14.38 8.06
N LEU A 75 7.58 -15.23 8.53
CA LEU A 75 8.99 -15.24 8.14
C LEU A 75 9.37 -16.65 7.69
N ARG A 76 10.12 -16.74 6.59
CA ARG A 76 10.69 -18.01 6.13
C ARG A 76 12.12 -17.81 5.67
N ALA A 77 13.07 -18.53 6.25
CA ALA A 77 14.43 -18.55 5.72
C ALA A 77 14.46 -19.30 4.36
N ASN A 78 15.19 -18.77 3.38
CA ASN A 78 15.43 -19.52 2.16
C ASN A 78 16.56 -20.52 2.39
N THR A 79 16.51 -21.65 1.68
CA THR A 79 17.59 -22.64 1.67
C THR A 79 18.92 -21.97 1.31
N ALA A 80 19.93 -22.18 2.15
CA ALA A 80 21.28 -21.68 1.89
C ALA A 80 21.83 -22.29 0.60
N LYS A 81 22.43 -21.45 -0.25
CA LYS A 81 23.10 -21.90 -1.48
C LYS A 81 24.58 -21.54 -1.40
N PRO A 82 25.50 -22.48 -1.71
CA PRO A 82 26.93 -22.19 -1.74
C PRO A 82 27.23 -20.95 -2.61
N GLY A 83 28.06 -20.03 -2.09
CA GLY A 83 28.45 -18.81 -2.78
C GLY A 83 27.38 -17.71 -2.87
N ARG A 84 26.24 -17.82 -2.19
CA ARG A 84 25.21 -16.77 -2.11
C ARG A 84 24.98 -16.33 -0.67
N ALA A 85 24.90 -15.01 -0.46
CA ALA A 85 24.53 -14.46 0.84
C ALA A 85 23.14 -14.96 1.27
N PRO A 86 22.95 -15.37 2.54
CA PRO A 86 21.68 -15.87 3.04
C PRO A 86 20.53 -14.86 2.85
N THR A 87 19.34 -15.38 2.58
CA THR A 87 18.12 -14.57 2.39
C THR A 87 16.95 -15.20 3.10
N GLY A 88 15.94 -14.39 3.41
CA GLY A 88 14.65 -14.83 3.92
C GLY A 88 13.52 -14.13 3.19
N LEU A 89 12.32 -14.67 3.38
CA LEU A 89 11.06 -14.11 2.93
C LEU A 89 10.33 -13.54 4.14
N ALA A 90 9.82 -12.32 3.99
CA ALA A 90 8.91 -11.69 4.92
C ALA A 90 7.57 -11.49 4.23
N ALA A 91 6.56 -12.20 4.73
CA ALA A 91 5.18 -11.91 4.38
C ALA A 91 4.70 -10.74 5.24
N LEU A 92 4.23 -9.70 4.58
CA LEU A 92 3.81 -8.45 5.19
C LEU A 92 2.34 -8.21 4.89
N ARG A 93 1.59 -7.79 5.90
CA ARG A 93 0.25 -7.21 5.75
C ARG A 93 0.36 -5.70 5.79
N MET A 94 -0.24 -5.03 4.83
CA MET A 94 -0.38 -3.58 4.80
C MET A 94 -1.85 -3.25 5.00
N THR A 95 -2.14 -2.46 6.02
CA THR A 95 -3.48 -1.92 6.29
C THR A 95 -3.41 -0.42 6.16
N THR A 96 -4.10 0.11 5.16
CA THR A 96 -4.19 1.54 4.86
C THR A 96 -5.55 2.08 5.29
N VAL A 97 -5.53 3.09 6.16
CA VAL A 97 -6.72 3.78 6.67
C VAL A 97 -6.66 5.26 6.32
N ASP A 98 -7.81 5.94 6.36
CA ASP A 98 -7.88 7.39 6.21
C ASP A 98 -7.80 8.14 7.56
N GLN A 99 -7.93 9.46 7.55
CA GLN A 99 -7.91 10.31 8.74
C GLN A 99 -9.01 10.03 9.78
N ALA A 100 -10.05 9.29 9.40
CA ALA A 100 -11.15 8.90 10.27
C ALA A 100 -11.07 7.41 10.65
N ASP A 101 -9.89 6.80 10.50
CA ASP A 101 -9.61 5.38 10.76
C ASP A 101 -10.48 4.41 9.94
N ARG A 102 -11.01 4.87 8.79
CA ARG A 102 -11.79 4.02 7.89
C ARG A 102 -10.87 3.25 6.97
N LEU A 103 -11.14 1.96 6.79
CA LEU A 103 -10.33 1.09 5.96
C LEU A 103 -10.40 1.49 4.48
N VAL A 104 -9.23 1.68 3.85
CA VAL A 104 -9.07 2.01 2.44
C VAL A 104 -8.54 0.81 1.66
N LEU A 105 -7.42 0.23 2.10
CA LEU A 105 -6.81 -0.97 1.51
C LEU A 105 -6.35 -1.91 2.63
N ASP A 106 -6.49 -3.22 2.41
CA ASP A 106 -5.88 -4.24 3.25
C ASP A 106 -5.31 -5.35 2.37
N PHE A 107 -4.00 -5.45 2.28
CA PHE A 107 -3.34 -6.32 1.30
C PHE A 107 -2.06 -6.93 1.82
N TYR A 108 -1.55 -7.93 1.10
CA TYR A 108 -0.36 -8.67 1.45
C TYR A 108 0.73 -8.54 0.39
N ARG A 109 1.99 -8.60 0.82
CA ARG A 109 3.15 -8.68 -0.07
C ARG A 109 4.23 -9.56 0.54
N CYS A 110 5.03 -10.21 -0.31
CA CYS A 110 6.12 -11.06 0.15
C CYS A 110 7.47 -10.51 -0.31
N ALA A 111 8.21 -9.92 0.62
CA ALA A 111 9.51 -9.34 0.36
C ALA A 111 10.64 -10.35 0.63
N MET A 112 11.56 -10.48 -0.31
CA MET A 112 12.82 -11.20 -0.11
C MET A 112 13.88 -10.25 0.44
N LEU A 113 14.43 -10.54 1.61
CA LEU A 113 15.40 -9.71 2.32
C LEU A 113 16.71 -10.48 2.51
N PRO A 114 17.88 -9.80 2.49
CA PRO A 114 19.12 -10.38 2.95
C PRO A 114 19.05 -10.64 4.46
N ALA A 115 19.71 -11.70 4.91
CA ALA A 115 19.91 -11.93 6.33
C ALA A 115 20.76 -10.82 6.97
N GLY A 116 20.54 -10.57 8.26
CA GLY A 116 21.40 -9.69 9.04
C GLY A 116 22.78 -10.33 9.31
N PRO A 117 23.78 -9.53 9.74
CA PRO A 117 25.13 -10.02 9.99
C PRO A 117 25.19 -11.10 11.09
N ASP A 118 24.29 -11.05 12.07
CA ASP A 118 24.23 -12.01 13.19
C ASP A 118 23.31 -13.22 12.92
N TRP A 119 22.86 -13.39 11.68
CA TRP A 119 21.96 -14.48 11.33
C TRP A 119 22.66 -15.84 11.51
N ARG A 120 21.97 -16.75 12.19
CA ARG A 120 22.37 -18.15 12.36
C ARG A 120 21.35 -19.08 11.70
N PRO A 121 21.78 -20.20 11.12
CA PRO A 121 20.88 -21.16 10.48
C PRO A 121 19.99 -21.89 11.49
N ASP A 122 20.45 -22.03 12.73
CA ASP A 122 19.74 -22.74 13.80
C ASP A 122 18.55 -21.91 14.32
N GLY A 123 17.37 -22.53 14.39
CA GLY A 123 16.15 -21.87 14.88
C GLY A 123 15.54 -20.86 13.91
N THR A 124 15.81 -21.00 12.61
CA THR A 124 15.27 -20.09 11.59
C THR A 124 13.75 -20.25 11.43
N PRO A 125 13.00 -19.13 11.28
CA PRO A 125 11.58 -19.19 10.99
C PRO A 125 11.31 -19.95 9.68
N ASP A 126 10.33 -20.85 9.70
CA ASP A 126 9.87 -21.61 8.53
C ASP A 126 8.34 -21.60 8.46
N ASN A 127 7.76 -20.39 8.40
CA ASN A 127 6.31 -20.26 8.22
C ASN A 127 5.91 -20.68 6.80
N ASP A 128 4.80 -21.41 6.67
CA ASP A 128 4.15 -21.60 5.38
C ASP A 128 3.51 -20.30 4.91
N LEU A 129 4.15 -19.65 3.91
CA LEU A 129 3.68 -18.39 3.36
C LEU A 129 2.64 -18.57 2.23
N SER A 130 2.35 -19.80 1.82
CA SER A 130 1.49 -20.07 0.65
C SER A 130 0.04 -19.68 0.88
N SER A 131 -0.45 -19.87 2.10
CA SER A 131 -1.82 -19.56 2.56
C SER A 131 -2.05 -18.07 2.86
N ILE A 132 -0.99 -17.28 3.02
CA ILE A 132 -1.10 -15.86 3.36
C ILE A 132 -1.75 -15.09 2.21
N GLY A 133 -2.87 -14.44 2.53
CA GLY A 133 -3.68 -13.68 1.58
C GLY A 133 -4.47 -14.54 0.58
N ALA A 134 -4.52 -15.87 0.74
CA ALA A 134 -5.24 -16.77 -0.17
C ALA A 134 -6.77 -16.74 0.04
N GLY A 135 -7.24 -16.35 1.24
CA GLY A 135 -8.66 -16.29 1.60
C GLY A 135 -9.25 -14.88 1.64
N VAL A 136 -8.60 -13.88 1.03
CA VAL A 136 -9.13 -12.50 1.03
C VAL A 136 -10.34 -12.42 0.11
N THR A 137 -11.52 -12.51 0.70
CA THR A 137 -12.80 -12.15 0.07
C THR A 137 -12.96 -10.64 0.12
N GLY A 138 -12.97 -9.98 -1.04
CA GLY A 138 -13.09 -8.51 -1.12
C GLY A 138 -14.47 -7.99 -0.72
N PRO A 139 -14.60 -6.68 -0.39
CA PRO A 139 -15.90 -6.02 -0.31
C PRO A 139 -16.61 -6.06 -1.67
N ALA A 140 -17.80 -6.65 -1.71
CA ALA A 140 -18.75 -6.49 -2.80
C ALA A 140 -19.40 -5.10 -2.65
N VAL A 141 -19.10 -4.18 -3.56
CA VAL A 141 -19.96 -3.02 -3.78
C VAL A 141 -20.27 -3.00 -5.27
N ASP A 142 -21.41 -3.57 -5.63
CA ASP A 142 -22.06 -3.25 -6.89
C ASP A 142 -22.39 -1.75 -6.88
N PRO A 143 -22.02 -0.98 -7.91
CA PRO A 143 -22.49 0.40 -8.02
C PRO A 143 -24.02 0.36 -8.14
N PRO A 144 -24.77 1.22 -7.42
CA PRO A 144 -26.20 1.33 -7.65
C PRO A 144 -26.39 1.77 -9.10
N ALA A 145 -27.15 0.97 -9.86
CA ALA A 145 -27.59 1.30 -11.20
C ALA A 145 -28.51 2.53 -11.14
N ALA A 146 -27.93 3.73 -11.16
CA ALA A 146 -28.65 4.98 -11.30
C ALA A 146 -28.34 5.58 -12.68
N GLY A 147 -29.40 5.76 -13.46
CA GLY A 147 -29.40 6.00 -14.89
C GLY A 147 -28.59 7.21 -15.35
N THR A 148 -28.12 7.11 -16.59
CA THR A 148 -27.30 8.09 -17.29
C THR A 148 -28.07 9.41 -17.51
N PRO A 149 -27.67 10.55 -16.93
CA PRO A 149 -28.13 11.84 -17.40
C PRO A 149 -27.21 12.29 -18.55
N ARG A 150 -27.80 12.68 -19.68
CA ARG A 150 -27.07 13.35 -20.77
C ARG A 150 -26.70 14.76 -20.31
N CYS A 151 -25.41 15.08 -20.21
CA CYS A 151 -24.95 16.46 -20.05
C CYS A 151 -24.64 17.08 -21.42
N SER A 152 -25.46 18.06 -21.82
CA SER A 152 -25.17 19.03 -22.87
C SER A 152 -24.18 20.07 -22.35
N GLY A 153 -23.20 20.44 -23.18
CA GLY A 153 -22.01 21.18 -22.77
C GLY A 153 -22.19 22.65 -22.42
N GLY A 154 -21.14 23.18 -21.78
CA GLY A 154 -20.89 24.59 -21.53
C GLY A 154 -19.70 24.71 -20.58
N GLY A 155 -18.55 25.16 -21.10
CA GLY A 155 -17.27 25.11 -20.39
C GLY A 155 -17.18 25.99 -19.15
N CYS A 156 -16.32 25.58 -18.21
CA CYS A 156 -15.96 26.36 -17.03
C CYS A 156 -14.42 26.36 -16.87
N PRO A 157 -13.78 27.52 -16.61
CA PRO A 157 -12.32 27.64 -16.58
C PRO A 157 -11.75 27.05 -15.28
N VAL A 158 -10.90 26.03 -15.41
CA VAL A 158 -10.20 25.40 -14.27
C VAL A 158 -9.14 26.36 -13.71
N ARG A 159 -9.36 26.78 -12.46
CA ARG A 159 -8.33 27.38 -11.62
C ARG A 159 -7.62 26.25 -10.88
N THR A 160 -6.41 25.91 -11.30
CA THR A 160 -5.57 24.90 -10.66
C THR A 160 -5.09 25.39 -9.29
N SER A 161 -5.75 24.93 -8.23
CA SER A 161 -5.10 24.68 -6.95
C SER A 161 -5.00 23.16 -6.79
N THR A 162 -3.82 22.65 -6.49
CA THR A 162 -3.60 21.21 -6.30
C THR A 162 -3.65 20.90 -4.80
N PRO A 163 -4.75 20.35 -4.25
CA PRO A 163 -4.62 19.60 -3.02
C PRO A 163 -3.98 18.25 -3.40
N ALA A 164 -2.81 17.94 -2.85
CA ALA A 164 -2.25 16.59 -2.94
C ALA A 164 -2.82 15.74 -1.79
N LEU A 165 -2.97 14.43 -2.02
CA LEU A 165 -3.23 13.46 -0.96
C LEU A 165 -2.13 13.59 0.12
N ARG A 166 -2.52 13.80 1.37
CA ARG A 166 -1.54 13.97 2.45
C ARG A 166 -1.14 12.60 3.00
N VAL A 167 0.14 12.45 3.33
CA VAL A 167 0.76 11.16 3.62
C VAL A 167 1.42 11.21 4.99
N ARG A 168 1.11 10.25 5.87
CA ARG A 168 1.79 10.04 7.17
C ARG A 168 2.02 8.55 7.43
N SER A 169 3.25 8.18 7.72
CA SER A 169 3.67 6.78 7.99
C SER A 169 3.93 6.55 9.47
N CYS A 170 3.35 5.50 10.05
CA CYS A 170 3.70 5.01 11.38
C CYS A 170 4.12 3.54 11.28
N THR A 171 5.38 3.25 11.58
CA THR A 171 5.88 1.89 11.75
C THR A 171 5.67 1.46 13.20
N ALA A 172 5.02 0.31 13.42
CA ALA A 172 5.18 -0.39 14.69
C ALA A 172 6.66 -0.82 14.80
N PRO A 173 7.30 -0.73 15.97
CA PRO A 173 8.68 -1.15 16.12
C PRO A 173 8.77 -2.65 15.78
N PRO A 174 9.65 -3.05 14.85
CA PRO A 174 9.80 -4.46 14.55
C PRO A 174 10.47 -5.14 15.75
N ILE A 175 9.94 -6.30 16.14
CA ILE A 175 10.68 -7.28 16.98
C ILE A 175 11.95 -7.79 16.27
N TRP A 176 12.19 -7.35 15.03
CA TRP A 176 13.40 -7.52 14.26
C TRP A 176 13.94 -6.15 13.83
N SER A 177 14.67 -5.47 14.71
CA SER A 177 15.27 -4.17 14.38
C SER A 177 16.44 -4.37 13.42
N ALA A 178 16.43 -3.66 12.30
CA ALA A 178 17.69 -3.31 11.65
C ALA A 178 18.46 -2.39 12.62
N ALA A 179 19.73 -2.69 12.85
CA ALA A 179 20.60 -1.83 13.65
C ALA A 179 20.56 -0.38 13.12
N PRO A 180 20.44 0.64 13.99
CA PRO A 180 20.51 2.02 13.56
C PRO A 180 21.89 2.32 12.94
N PRO A 181 21.98 3.20 11.93
CA PRO A 181 23.27 3.67 11.44
C PRO A 181 23.98 4.43 12.56
N SER A 182 25.16 3.95 12.95
CA SER A 182 26.07 4.67 13.84
C SER A 182 26.59 5.89 13.09
N TRP A 183 26.08 7.07 13.43
CA TRP A 183 26.73 8.33 13.06
C TRP A 183 27.98 8.50 13.94
N PRO A 184 29.15 8.86 13.38
CA PRO A 184 30.28 9.26 14.21
C PRO A 184 29.88 10.51 14.99
N GLY A 185 29.93 10.41 16.31
CA GLY A 185 29.88 11.58 17.17
C GLY A 185 30.95 12.57 16.71
N SER A 186 30.54 13.82 16.56
CA SER A 186 31.45 14.95 16.38
C SER A 186 31.26 15.88 17.59
N PRO A 187 32.32 16.60 17.97
CA PRO A 187 32.73 16.86 19.36
C PRO A 187 31.93 17.92 20.10
#